data_AF-A0A971Z6P9-F1
#
_entry.id   AF-A0A971Z6P9-F1
#
_cell.length_a   1.000
_cell.length_b   1.000
_cell.length_c   1.000
_cell.angle_alpha   90.00
_cell.angle_beta   90.00
_cell.angle_gamma   90.00
#
_symmetry.space_group_name_H-M   'P 1'
#
loop_
_entity.id
_entity.type
_entity.pdbx_description
1 polymer ?
#
loop_
_entity_poly.entity_id
_entity_poly.type
_entity_poly.pdbx_seq_one_letter_code
_entity_poly.pdbx_strand_id
1 'polypeptide(L)'
;KELSEVNMIAFPASAGPNFADLTLGRFRRRGLKVNVIQQVNDLQTALSLVASEMGFTLVPEQERRLQREGVEYMPLADDNITAPVLISRRAGENPNAIMRLTNTILAELVENRITGRYP
;
A
#
# COMPACT_ATOMS: atom_id res chain seq x y z
N LYS A 1 -14.20 -2.39 10.55
CA LYS A 1 -14.73 -1.50 11.61
C LYS A 1 -13.77 -1.50 12.80
N GLU A 2 -13.41 -2.66 13.34
CA GLU A 2 -12.45 -2.81 14.45
C GLU A 2 -11.20 -1.94 14.34
N LEU A 3 -10.52 -1.91 13.18
CA LEU A 3 -9.33 -1.08 12.98
C LEU A 3 -9.54 0.44 13.21
N SER A 4 -10.76 0.97 13.13
CA SER A 4 -10.99 2.39 13.44
C SER A 4 -10.92 2.70 14.94
N GLU A 5 -10.96 1.68 15.78
CA GLU A 5 -10.88 1.78 17.24
C GLU A 5 -9.43 1.63 17.74
N VAL A 6 -8.49 1.31 16.85
CA VAL A 6 -7.05 1.18 17.14
C VAL A 6 -6.30 2.39 16.58
N ASN A 7 -5.21 2.78 17.24
CA ASN A 7 -4.34 3.86 16.75
C ASN A 7 -3.64 3.45 15.46
N MET A 8 -3.67 4.34 14.46
CA MET A 8 -2.99 4.15 13.19
C MET A 8 -1.71 4.96 13.12
N ILE A 9 -0.64 4.33 12.64
CA ILE A 9 0.58 4.97 12.17
C ILE A 9 0.51 5.01 10.64
N ALA A 10 0.47 6.20 10.07
CA ALA A 10 0.36 6.41 8.63
C ALA A 10 1.72 6.72 7.98
N PHE A 11 1.91 6.28 6.75
CA PHE A 11 3.09 6.63 5.95
C PHE A 11 2.72 6.68 4.45
N PRO A 12 3.44 7.46 3.63
CA PRO A 12 4.43 8.45 4.02
C PRO A 12 3.79 9.77 4.52
N ALA A 13 4.59 10.64 5.14
CA ALA A 13 4.20 12.00 5.56
C ALA A 13 4.38 13.08 4.48
N SER A 14 4.77 12.68 3.27
CA SER A 14 4.94 13.59 2.14
C SER A 14 3.61 14.17 1.65
N ALA A 15 3.68 15.25 0.87
CA ALA A 15 2.50 15.84 0.25
C ALA A 15 1.81 14.83 -0.69
N GLY A 16 0.47 14.78 -0.62
CA GLY A 16 -0.35 13.83 -1.37
C GLY A 16 -0.61 14.21 -2.83
N PRO A 17 -1.26 13.33 -3.61
CA PRO A 17 -1.86 12.06 -3.17
C PRO A 17 -0.84 10.93 -3.06
N ASN A 18 -0.83 10.22 -1.92
CA ASN A 18 0.07 9.10 -1.66
C ASN A 18 -0.65 7.90 -0.99
N PHE A 19 0.12 6.93 -0.49
CA PHE A 19 -0.42 5.73 0.14
C PHE A 19 -1.19 5.99 1.44
N ALA A 20 -0.78 6.98 2.25
CA ALA A 20 -1.54 7.41 3.42
C ALA A 20 -2.91 7.97 3.02
N ASP A 21 -2.97 8.79 1.97
CA ASP A 21 -4.24 9.31 1.46
C ASP A 21 -5.17 8.20 0.97
N LEU A 22 -4.60 7.19 0.31
CA LEU A 22 -5.34 6.04 -0.18
C LEU A 22 -5.97 5.23 0.97
N THR A 23 -5.17 4.90 1.98
CA THR A 23 -5.59 4.10 3.14
C THR A 23 -6.59 4.85 4.01
N LEU A 24 -6.32 6.11 4.35
CA LEU A 24 -7.26 6.97 5.08
C LEU A 24 -8.56 7.19 4.29
N GLY A 25 -8.45 7.35 2.97
CA GLY A 25 -9.60 7.43 2.09
C GLY A 25 -10.51 6.18 2.13
N ARG A 26 -9.96 4.99 2.39
CA ARG A 26 -10.75 3.75 2.55
C ARG A 26 -11.58 3.75 3.84
N PHE A 27 -11.08 4.34 4.91
CA PHE A 27 -11.86 4.56 6.15
C PHE A 27 -12.95 5.61 5.91
N ARG A 28 -12.59 6.78 5.34
CA ARG A 28 -13.55 7.87 5.07
C ARG A 28 -14.72 7.42 4.19
N ARG A 29 -14.46 6.65 3.12
CA ARG A 29 -15.52 6.13 2.23
C ARG A 29 -16.52 5.20 2.93
N ARG A 30 -16.15 4.63 4.07
CA ARG A 30 -17.00 3.78 4.91
C ARG A 30 -17.61 4.54 6.09
N GLY A 31 -17.47 5.86 6.15
CA GLY A 31 -17.93 6.69 7.27
C GLY A 31 -17.15 6.47 8.57
N LEU A 32 -15.99 5.81 8.50
CA LEU A 32 -15.15 5.52 9.67
C LEU A 32 -14.12 6.64 9.87
N LYS A 33 -13.90 7.01 11.13
CA LYS A 33 -12.78 7.87 11.54
C LYS A 33 -11.76 7.01 12.26
N VAL A 34 -10.51 7.05 11.82
CA VAL A 34 -9.38 6.36 12.46
C VAL A 34 -8.52 7.39 13.20
N ASN A 35 -8.01 7.02 14.37
CA ASN A 35 -7.11 7.90 15.13
C ASN A 35 -5.67 7.76 14.62
N VAL A 36 -5.23 8.70 13.78
CA VAL A 36 -3.85 8.73 13.29
C VAL A 36 -2.96 9.40 14.34
N ILE A 37 -2.16 8.62 15.04
CA ILE A 37 -1.29 9.14 16.12
C ILE A 37 0.05 9.65 15.61
N GLN A 38 0.50 9.14 14.46
CA GLN A 38 1.76 9.56 13.84
C GLN A 38 1.66 9.39 12.33
N GLN A 39 2.17 10.38 11.60
CA GLN A 39 2.48 10.25 10.19
C GLN A 39 4.01 10.29 10.03
N VAL A 40 4.59 9.24 9.46
CA VAL A 40 6.05 9.06 9.35
C VAL A 40 6.48 9.01 7.89
N ASN A 41 7.77 9.25 7.63
CA ASN A 41 8.27 9.40 6.27
C ASN A 41 8.36 8.08 5.48
N ASP A 42 8.60 6.96 6.16
CA ASP A 42 8.85 5.67 5.52
C ASP A 42 8.24 4.50 6.31
N LEU A 43 8.13 3.36 5.62
CA LEU A 43 7.58 2.13 6.16
C LEU A 43 8.41 1.57 7.33
N GLN A 44 9.73 1.69 7.31
CA GLN A 44 10.59 1.11 8.36
C GLN A 44 10.35 1.79 9.71
N THR A 45 10.18 3.11 9.68
CA THR A 45 9.80 3.90 10.85
C THR A 45 8.41 3.49 11.33
N ALA A 46 7.44 3.33 10.41
CA ALA A 46 6.10 2.90 10.77
C ALA A 46 6.08 1.54 11.47
N LEU A 47 6.79 0.55 10.91
CA LEU A 47 6.90 -0.79 11.48
C LEU A 47 7.63 -0.82 12.82
N SER A 48 8.60 0.08 13.05
CA SER A 48 9.28 0.19 14.34
C SER A 48 8.37 0.70 15.46
N LEU A 49 7.45 1.63 15.13
CA LEU A 49 6.44 2.11 16.07
C LEU A 49 5.36 1.05 16.34
N VAL A 50 4.99 0.27 15.32
CA VAL A 50 4.10 -0.91 15.50
C VAL A 50 4.74 -1.95 16.41
N ALA A 51 6.03 -2.28 16.19
CA ALA A 51 6.77 -3.21 17.06
C ALA A 51 6.92 -2.70 18.51
N SER A 52 6.74 -1.39 18.71
CA SER A 52 6.70 -0.74 20.03
C SER A 52 5.27 -0.61 20.59
N GLU A 53 4.33 -1.40 20.06
CA GLU A 53 2.93 -1.50 20.50
C GLU A 53 2.11 -0.19 20.40
N MET A 54 2.55 0.78 19.59
CA MET A 54 1.86 2.07 19.49
C MET A 54 0.55 2.00 18.70
N GLY A 55 0.33 0.93 17.94
CA GLY A 55 -0.87 0.75 17.12
C GLY A 55 -0.63 -0.14 15.91
N PHE A 56 -1.33 0.14 14.81
CA PHE A 56 -1.19 -0.59 13.56
C PHE A 56 -0.79 0.32 12.40
N THR A 57 -0.30 -0.28 11.33
CA THR A 57 -0.17 0.38 10.03
C THR A 57 -0.73 -0.52 8.94
N LEU A 58 -1.21 0.07 7.83
CA LEU A 58 -1.62 -0.70 6.67
C LEU A 58 -0.44 -0.80 5.71
N VAL A 59 -0.25 -1.97 5.09
CA VAL A 59 0.81 -2.18 4.10
C VAL A 59 0.26 -2.94 2.90
N PRO A 60 0.84 -2.78 1.69
CA PRO A 60 0.61 -3.72 0.61
C PRO A 60 1.09 -5.12 1.00
N GLU A 61 0.42 -6.16 0.52
CA GLU A 61 0.75 -7.57 0.77
C GLU A 61 2.24 -7.91 0.54
N GLN A 62 2.88 -7.24 -0.42
CA GLN A 62 4.26 -7.49 -0.80
C GLN A 62 5.26 -7.19 0.32
N GLU A 63 4.90 -6.29 1.24
CA GLU A 63 5.74 -5.94 2.39
C GLU A 63 5.79 -7.05 3.44
N ARG A 64 4.89 -8.04 3.38
CA ARG A 64 4.91 -9.20 4.30
C ARG A 64 6.19 -10.02 4.18
N ARG A 65 6.91 -9.94 3.06
CA ARG A 65 8.22 -10.58 2.89
C ARG A 65 9.26 -10.00 3.85
N LEU A 66 9.08 -8.75 4.28
CA LEU A 66 9.93 -8.11 5.24
C LEU A 66 9.50 -8.54 6.65
N GLN A 67 10.03 -9.68 7.10
CA GLN A 67 9.82 -10.10 8.48
C GLN A 67 10.55 -9.14 9.42
N ARG A 68 9.80 -8.55 10.35
CA ARG A 68 10.35 -7.72 11.42
C ARG A 68 9.94 -8.34 12.75
N GLU A 69 10.92 -8.53 13.62
CA GLU A 69 10.67 -9.00 14.98
C GLU A 69 9.70 -8.03 15.69
N GLY A 70 8.71 -8.60 16.40
CA GLY A 70 7.67 -7.82 17.08
C GLY A 70 6.55 -7.30 16.17
N VAL A 71 6.48 -7.70 14.90
CA VAL A 71 5.37 -7.34 14.00
C VAL A 71 4.68 -8.58 13.46
N GLU A 72 3.36 -8.65 13.64
CA GLU A 72 2.50 -9.63 13.00
C GLU A 72 1.76 -9.00 11.81
N TYR A 73 1.78 -9.68 10.66
CA TYR A 73 1.06 -9.26 9.47
C TYR A 73 -0.26 -10.03 9.35
N MET A 74 -1.37 -9.30 9.50
CA MET A 74 -2.71 -9.86 9.40
C MET A 74 -3.41 -9.41 8.11
N PRO A 75 -3.95 -10.32 7.29
CA PRO A 75 -4.76 -9.94 6.13
C PRO A 75 -6.06 -9.26 6.58
N LEU A 76 -6.55 -8.31 5.80
CA LEU A 76 -7.86 -7.73 6.02
C LEU A 76 -8.94 -8.73 5.59
N ALA A 77 -10.03 -8.82 6.35
CA ALA A 77 -11.15 -9.71 6.03
C ALA A 77 -11.92 -9.34 4.74
N ASP A 78 -11.74 -8.11 4.22
CA ASP A 78 -12.35 -7.65 2.97
C ASP A 78 -11.30 -7.63 1.87
N ASP A 79 -11.31 -8.67 1.03
CA ASP A 79 -10.38 -8.83 -0.10
C ASP A 79 -10.53 -7.74 -1.18
N ASN A 80 -11.61 -6.95 -1.15
CA ASN A 80 -11.78 -5.81 -2.06
C ASN A 80 -10.98 -4.58 -1.62
N ILE A 81 -10.31 -4.61 -0.47
CA ILE A 81 -9.43 -3.53 -0.02
C ILE A 81 -8.07 -3.69 -0.68
N THR A 82 -7.93 -3.06 -1.84
CA THR A 82 -6.69 -3.08 -2.63
C THR A 82 -6.04 -1.70 -2.74
N ALA A 83 -4.71 -1.72 -2.92
CA ALA A 83 -3.89 -0.59 -3.32
C ALA A 83 -3.42 -0.81 -4.77
N PRO A 84 -3.76 0.09 -5.72
CA PRO A 84 -3.38 -0.06 -7.11
C PRO A 84 -1.90 0.27 -7.30
N VAL A 85 -1.27 -0.46 -8.22
CA VAL A 85 0.02 -0.07 -8.81
C VAL A 85 -0.30 0.64 -10.12
N LEU A 86 0.18 1.87 -10.27
CA LEU A 86 -0.14 2.72 -11.41
C LEU A 86 1.11 2.99 -12.24
N ILE A 87 0.94 2.94 -13.56
CA ILE A 87 1.98 3.30 -14.53
C ILE A 87 1.36 4.32 -15.47
N SER A 88 2.03 5.46 -15.61
CA SER A 88 1.54 6.59 -16.39
C SER A 88 2.54 6.93 -17.49
N ARG A 89 2.01 7.36 -18.63
CA ARG A 89 2.80 7.91 -19.75
C ARG A 89 2.18 9.22 -20.22
N ARG A 90 2.94 10.02 -20.94
CA ARG A 90 2.42 11.24 -21.55
C ARG A 90 1.35 10.89 -22.58
N ALA A 91 0.23 11.59 -22.53
CA ALA A 91 -0.82 11.43 -23.53
C ALA A 91 -0.30 11.83 -24.93
N GLY A 92 -0.63 11.04 -25.94
CA GLY A 92 -0.22 11.29 -27.34
C GLY A 92 1.24 10.94 -27.68
N GLU A 93 2.02 10.45 -26.71
CA GLU A 93 3.40 10.03 -26.98
C GLU A 93 3.44 8.69 -27.71
N ASN A 94 4.09 8.68 -28.88
CA ASN A 94 4.32 7.45 -29.64
C ASN A 94 5.31 6.54 -28.87
N PRO A 95 4.98 5.25 -28.65
CA PRO A 95 5.88 4.36 -27.93
C PRO A 95 7.22 4.20 -28.66
N ASN A 96 8.31 4.64 -28.04
CA ASN A 96 9.67 4.33 -28.50
C ASN A 96 10.02 2.85 -28.22
N ALA A 97 11.22 2.40 -28.62
CA ALA A 97 11.64 1.01 -28.44
C ALA A 97 11.63 0.57 -26.96
N ILE A 98 12.08 1.45 -26.06
CA ILE A 98 12.09 1.20 -24.61
C ILE A 98 10.66 1.04 -24.10
N MET A 99 9.75 1.95 -24.46
CA MET A 99 8.34 1.88 -24.05
C MET A 99 7.66 0.62 -24.54
N ARG A 100 7.95 0.16 -25.76
CA ARG A 100 7.41 -1.10 -26.27
C ARG A 100 7.89 -2.27 -25.44
N LEU A 101 9.19 -2.33 -25.13
CA LEU A 101 9.75 -3.37 -24.26
C LEU A 101 9.14 -3.32 -22.85
N THR A 102 9.04 -2.13 -22.25
CA THR A 102 8.40 -1.93 -20.94
C THR A 102 6.95 -2.42 -20.96
N ASN A 103 6.17 -2.09 -21.99
CA ASN A 103 4.79 -2.55 -22.11
C ASN A 103 4.70 -4.09 -22.19
N THR A 104 5.61 -4.74 -22.91
CA THR A 104 5.68 -6.21 -22.98
C THR A 104 5.95 -6.82 -21.60
N ILE A 105 6.97 -6.32 -20.88
CA ILE A 105 7.30 -6.79 -19.53
C ILE A 105 6.13 -6.59 -18.57
N LEU A 106 5.48 -5.43 -18.65
CA LEU A 106 4.33 -5.11 -17.79
C LEU A 106 3.13 -6.01 -18.08
N ALA A 107 2.86 -6.32 -19.35
CA ALA A 107 1.78 -7.24 -19.72
C ALA A 107 2.00 -8.62 -19.07
N GLU A 108 3.22 -9.13 -19.12
CA GLU A 108 3.59 -10.41 -18.48
C GLU A 108 3.46 -10.33 -16.95
N LEU A 109 3.97 -9.28 -16.31
CA LEU A 109 3.86 -9.10 -14.86
C LEU A 109 2.40 -9.02 -14.39
N VAL A 110 1.54 -8.34 -15.16
CA VAL A 110 0.10 -8.24 -14.86
C VAL A 110 -0.57 -9.59 -15.03
N GLU A 111 -0.27 -10.33 -16.10
CA GLU A 111 -0.81 -11.67 -16.32
C GLU A 111 -0.41 -12.63 -15.19
N ASN A 112 0.87 -12.65 -14.82
CA ASN A 112 1.37 -13.47 -13.72
C ASN A 112 0.64 -13.14 -12.41
N ARG A 113 0.37 -11.85 -12.14
CA ARG A 113 -0.36 -11.45 -10.94
C ARG A 113 -1.83 -11.87 -10.95
N ILE A 114 -2.52 -11.73 -12.07
CA ILE A 114 -3.94 -12.11 -12.19
C ILE A 114 -4.11 -13.64 -12.16
N THR A 115 -3.12 -14.38 -12.67
CA THR A 115 -3.14 -15.86 -12.71
C THR A 115 -2.53 -16.52 -11.47
N GLY A 116 -2.12 -15.74 -10.46
CA GLY A 116 -1.52 -16.26 -9.23
C GLY A 116 -0.11 -16.86 -9.39
N ARG A 117 0.54 -16.60 -10.53
CA ARG A 117 1.94 -17.01 -10.84
C ARG A 117 2.96 -15.94 -10.42
N TYR A 118 2.66 -15.23 -9.34
CA TYR A 118 3.59 -14.26 -8.78
C TYR A 118 4.67 -15.03 -8.00
N PRO A 119 5.98 -14.72 -8.17
CA PRO A 119 7.02 -15.24 -7.27
C PRO A 119 6.82 -14.68 -5.85
#